data_AF-A0A4Q3YFN6-F1
#
_entry.id   AF-A0A4Q3YFN6-F1
#
_cell.length_a   1.000
_cell.length_b   1.000
_cell.length_c   1.000
_cell.angle_alpha   90.00
_cell.angle_beta   90.00
_cell.angle_gamma   90.00
#
_symmetry.space_group_name_H-M   'P 1'
#
loop_
_entity.id
_entity.type
_entity.pdbx_description
1 polymer ?
#
loop_
_entity_poly.entity_id
_entity_poly.type
_entity_poly.pdbx_seq_one_letter_code
_entity_poly.pdbx_strand_id
1 'polypeptide(L)'
;MPVTIDTDEKLQRVIVTISEGTRWASFEAATLSTIAIEPDLTEWTWIIDDRGPIEDIDVAGVARLGAEFQRRVRDPLRRTYTVVVTTDRFFDTWLTVVDMNHGARKHLTAPTLPAAYALVDKLTAE
;
A
#
# COMPACT_ATOMS: atom_id res chain seq x y z
N MET A 1 -2.41 8.33 16.49
CA MET A 1 -1.66 8.81 15.31
C MET A 1 -2.58 8.66 14.11
N PRO A 2 -2.57 9.59 13.15
CA PRO A 2 -3.49 9.52 11.99
C PRO A 2 -3.18 8.32 11.09
N VAL A 3 -1.94 7.86 11.09
CA VAL A 3 -1.47 6.65 10.39
C VAL A 3 -0.82 5.72 11.40
N THR A 4 -1.18 4.43 11.34
CA THR A 4 -0.55 3.35 12.10
C THR A 4 -0.08 2.29 11.11
N ILE A 5 1.10 1.72 11.34
CA ILE A 5 1.66 0.65 10.51
C ILE A 5 1.99 -0.52 11.43
N ASP A 6 1.32 -1.64 11.19
CA ASP A 6 1.50 -2.89 11.90
C ASP A 6 2.06 -3.95 10.93
N THR A 7 2.92 -4.83 11.42
CA THR A 7 3.54 -5.89 10.63
C THR A 7 3.11 -7.27 11.14
N ASP A 8 2.81 -8.17 10.20
CA ASP A 8 2.66 -9.60 10.45
C ASP A 8 3.80 -10.33 9.74
N GLU A 9 4.84 -10.65 10.50
CA GLU A 9 6.04 -11.30 9.97
C GLU A 9 5.76 -12.71 9.44
N LYS A 10 4.80 -13.43 10.05
CA LYS A 10 4.49 -14.81 9.65
C LYS A 10 3.85 -14.86 8.28
N LEU A 11 3.02 -13.87 7.97
CA LEU A 11 2.33 -13.75 6.69
C LEU A 11 3.06 -12.82 5.71
N GLN A 12 4.20 -12.25 6.11
CA GLN A 12 4.91 -11.21 5.35
C GLN A 12 3.95 -10.10 4.87
N ARG A 13 3.20 -9.55 5.82
CA ARG A 13 2.14 -8.57 5.56
C ARG A 13 2.37 -7.28 6.36
N VAL A 14 2.10 -6.15 5.72
CA VAL A 14 2.05 -4.84 6.36
C VAL A 14 0.61 -4.35 6.33
N ILE A 15 0.10 -3.87 7.47
CA ILE A 15 -1.22 -3.30 7.60
C ILE A 15 -1.05 -1.83 7.94
N VAL A 16 -1.46 -0.96 7.03
CA VAL A 16 -1.50 0.49 7.25
C VAL A 16 -2.93 0.86 7.58
N THR A 17 -3.18 1.36 8.78
CA THR A 17 -4.47 1.95 9.14
C THR A 17 -4.40 3.46 9.00
N ILE A 18 -5.32 4.03 8.22
CA ILE A 18 -5.41 5.47 7.99
C ILE A 18 -6.72 5.97 8.60
N SER A 19 -6.61 6.94 9.52
CA SER A 19 -7.77 7.62 10.11
C SER A 19 -8.40 8.58 9.11
N GLU A 20 -9.71 8.78 9.18
CA GLU A 20 -10.42 9.79 8.39
C GLU A 20 -9.81 11.19 8.58
N GLY A 21 -9.75 11.99 7.49
CA GLY A 21 -9.15 13.33 7.49
C GLY A 21 -7.61 13.34 7.51
N THR A 22 -6.97 12.19 7.26
CA THR A 22 -5.51 12.13 7.14
C THR A 22 -5.07 12.71 5.80
N ARG A 23 -4.09 13.61 5.84
CA ARG A 23 -3.44 14.14 4.63
C ARG A 23 -2.50 13.12 4.02
N TRP A 24 -2.42 13.10 2.69
CA TRP A 24 -1.50 12.26 1.92
C TRP A 24 -0.06 12.36 2.42
N ALA A 25 0.44 13.57 2.70
CA ALA A 25 1.80 13.79 3.18
C ALA A 25 2.11 13.06 4.51
N SER A 26 1.12 12.88 5.39
CA SER A 26 1.30 12.13 6.63
C SER A 26 1.42 10.62 6.38
N PHE A 27 0.62 10.09 5.45
CA PHE A 27 0.74 8.70 5.00
C PHE A 27 2.07 8.44 4.27
N GLU A 28 2.47 9.34 3.36
CA GLU A 28 3.75 9.26 2.65
C GLU A 28 4.92 9.25 3.65
N ALA A 29 4.95 10.21 4.58
CA ALA A 29 6.03 10.32 5.56
C ALA A 29 6.14 9.08 6.48
N ALA A 30 5.01 8.54 6.95
CA ALA A 30 4.98 7.34 7.77
C ALA A 30 5.52 6.14 6.98
N THR A 31 5.02 5.93 5.76
CA THR A 31 5.43 4.82 4.90
C THR A 31 6.91 4.88 4.55
N LEU A 32 7.41 6.05 4.13
CA LEU A 32 8.81 6.26 3.79
C LEU A 32 9.74 6.04 4.98
N SER A 33 9.35 6.51 6.17
CA SER A 33 10.13 6.30 7.40
C SER A 33 10.22 4.81 7.76
N THR A 34 9.11 4.09 7.65
CA THR A 34 9.06 2.64 7.93
C THR A 34 9.96 1.86 6.98
N ILE A 35 9.84 2.05 5.66
CA ILE A 35 10.69 1.32 4.69
C ILE A 35 12.14 1.80 4.69
N ALA A 36 12.42 2.98 5.26
CA ALA A 36 13.79 3.45 5.49
C ALA A 36 14.50 2.62 6.57
N ILE A 37 13.77 2.26 7.63
CA ILE A 37 14.27 1.44 8.74
C ILE A 37 14.28 -0.04 8.33
N GLU A 38 13.20 -0.51 7.70
CA GLU A 38 13.00 -1.92 7.31
C GLU A 38 12.70 -2.03 5.81
N PRO A 39 13.74 -1.99 4.93
CA PRO A 39 13.55 -2.00 3.49
C PRO A 39 12.90 -3.30 2.97
N ASP A 40 13.07 -4.40 3.69
CA ASP A 40 12.48 -5.72 3.42
C ASP A 40 10.96 -5.67 3.28
N LEU A 41 10.31 -4.76 4.00
CA LEU A 41 8.86 -4.56 3.94
C LEU A 41 8.39 -4.14 2.55
N THR A 42 9.26 -3.57 1.71
CA THR A 42 8.90 -3.24 0.32
C THR A 42 8.64 -4.47 -0.55
N GLU A 43 9.05 -5.67 -0.11
CA GLU A 43 8.79 -6.93 -0.79
C GLU A 43 7.58 -7.69 -0.22
N TRP A 44 6.97 -7.16 0.85
CA TRP A 44 5.83 -7.76 1.53
C TRP A 44 4.51 -7.34 0.90
N THR A 45 3.42 -8.03 1.26
CA THR A 45 2.09 -7.60 0.84
C THR A 45 1.58 -6.51 1.76
N TRP A 46 1.09 -5.41 1.19
CA TRP A 46 0.57 -4.27 1.94
C TRP A 46 -0.95 -4.27 1.89
N ILE A 47 -1.60 -3.97 3.01
CA ILE A 47 -3.03 -3.71 3.09
C ILE A 47 -3.19 -2.32 3.68
N ILE A 48 -3.87 -1.44 2.95
CA ILE A 48 -4.14 -0.07 3.36
C ILE A 48 -5.61 -0.01 3.78
N ASP A 49 -5.87 0.00 5.08
CA ASP A 49 -7.20 0.20 5.69
C ASP A 49 -7.54 1.69 5.70
N ASP A 50 -8.07 2.18 4.57
CA ASP A 50 -8.46 3.58 4.39
C ASP A 50 -9.87 3.82 4.95
N ARG A 51 -9.96 4.42 6.16
CA ARG A 51 -11.24 4.58 6.88
C ARG A 51 -12.04 5.82 6.49
N GLY A 52 -11.54 6.58 5.52
CA GLY A 52 -12.16 7.78 4.98
C GLY A 52 -11.20 8.39 3.97
N PRO A 53 -11.66 9.20 3.01
CA PRO A 53 -10.81 9.64 1.90
C PRO A 53 -9.55 10.35 2.41
N ILE A 54 -8.39 9.91 1.90
CA ILE A 54 -7.14 10.65 2.08
C ILE A 54 -7.26 12.00 1.37
N GLU A 55 -6.99 13.07 2.11
CA GLU A 55 -7.01 14.43 1.59
C GLU A 55 -5.69 14.80 0.92
N ASP A 56 -5.73 15.81 0.03
CA ASP A 56 -4.55 16.43 -0.58
C ASP A 56 -3.64 15.44 -1.34
N ILE A 57 -4.22 14.48 -2.08
CA ILE A 57 -3.44 13.54 -2.90
C ILE A 57 -2.60 14.31 -3.93
N ASP A 58 -1.29 14.12 -3.83
CA ASP A 58 -0.28 14.71 -4.73
C ASP A 58 0.28 13.62 -5.66
N VAL A 59 0.09 13.78 -6.97
CA VAL A 59 0.64 12.85 -7.99
C VAL A 59 2.16 12.74 -7.89
N ALA A 60 2.85 13.84 -7.57
CA ALA A 60 4.30 13.79 -7.37
C ALA A 60 4.66 12.95 -6.13
N GLY A 61 3.86 13.03 -5.06
CA GLY A 61 3.99 12.18 -3.87
C GLY A 61 3.73 10.70 -4.15
N VAL A 62 2.70 10.39 -4.92
CA VAL A 62 2.46 9.01 -5.39
C VAL A 62 3.66 8.47 -6.17
N ALA A 63 4.23 9.28 -7.07
CA ALA A 63 5.40 8.89 -7.86
C ALA A 63 6.66 8.71 -6.98
N ARG A 64 6.90 9.62 -6.02
CA ARG A 64 8.02 9.50 -5.06
C ARG A 64 7.92 8.22 -4.25
N LEU A 65 6.74 7.93 -3.71
CA LEU A 65 6.49 6.72 -2.93
C LEU A 65 6.76 5.48 -3.78
N GLY A 66 6.23 5.43 -5.00
CA GLY A 66 6.45 4.31 -5.91
C GLY A 66 7.91 4.10 -6.29
N ALA A 67 8.65 5.18 -6.57
CA ALA A 67 10.08 5.12 -6.85
C ALA A 67 10.88 4.56 -5.65
N GLU A 68 10.51 4.92 -4.43
CA GLU A 68 11.16 4.41 -3.22
C GLU A 68 10.89 2.93 -2.98
N PHE A 69 9.67 2.45 -3.24
CA PHE A 69 9.38 1.02 -3.24
C PHE A 69 10.24 0.30 -4.29
N GLN A 70 10.26 0.78 -5.54
CA GLN A 70 11.05 0.17 -6.61
C GLN A 70 12.54 0.12 -6.29
N ARG A 71 13.09 1.19 -5.70
CA ARG A 71 14.52 1.28 -5.37
C ARG A 71 14.94 0.26 -4.31
N ARG A 72 14.02 -0.12 -3.42
CA ARG A 72 14.29 -0.95 -2.24
C ARG A 72 13.95 -2.43 -2.43
N VAL A 73 13.15 -2.76 -3.44
CA VAL A 73 12.89 -4.15 -3.85
C VAL A 73 14.20 -4.81 -4.29
N ARG A 74 14.46 -6.02 -3.78
CA ARG A 74 15.67 -6.79 -4.13
C ARG A 74 15.46 -7.64 -5.36
N ASP A 75 14.28 -8.25 -5.49
CA ASP A 75 13.89 -8.97 -6.70
C ASP A 75 12.85 -8.16 -7.50
N PRO A 76 13.27 -7.43 -8.56
CA PRO A 76 12.37 -6.57 -9.33
C PRO A 76 11.33 -7.35 -10.15
N LEU A 77 11.47 -8.67 -10.27
CA LEU A 77 10.50 -9.53 -10.96
C LEU A 77 9.51 -10.17 -9.98
N ARG A 78 9.79 -10.13 -8.68
CA ARG A 78 8.88 -10.65 -7.65
C ARG A 78 7.59 -9.84 -7.66
N ARG A 79 6.49 -10.51 -7.95
CA ARG A 79 5.17 -9.89 -7.86
C ARG A 79 4.81 -9.67 -6.39
N THR A 80 4.51 -8.42 -6.06
CA THR A 80 4.06 -8.00 -4.73
C THR A 80 2.73 -7.28 -4.86
N TYR A 81 1.98 -7.20 -3.77
CA TYR A 81 0.62 -6.68 -3.80
C TYR A 81 0.43 -5.57 -2.78
N THR A 82 -0.36 -4.56 -3.15
CA THR A 82 -0.95 -3.59 -2.25
C THR A 82 -2.46 -3.65 -2.42
N VAL A 83 -3.20 -3.96 -1.36
CA VAL A 83 -4.66 -3.97 -1.38
C VAL A 83 -5.16 -2.76 -0.61
N VAL A 84 -5.89 -1.87 -1.27
CA VAL A 84 -6.51 -0.70 -0.65
C VAL A 84 -7.94 -1.07 -0.27
N VAL A 85 -8.26 -0.99 1.02
CA VAL A 85 -9.61 -1.13 1.53
C VAL A 85 -10.32 0.19 1.26
N THR A 86 -11.30 0.19 0.37
CA THR A 86 -12.07 1.38 0.04
C THR A 86 -13.46 1.01 -0.48
N THR A 87 -14.41 1.91 -0.27
CA THR A 87 -15.76 1.82 -0.86
C THR A 87 -15.91 2.65 -2.12
N ASP A 88 -14.88 3.43 -2.49
CA ASP A 88 -14.87 4.20 -3.73
C ASP A 88 -14.72 3.26 -4.94
N ARG A 89 -15.80 3.15 -5.70
CA ARG A 89 -15.90 2.29 -6.89
C ARG A 89 -15.07 2.80 -8.07
N PHE A 90 -14.58 4.03 -8.01
CA PHE A 90 -13.74 4.62 -9.07
C PHE A 90 -12.25 4.52 -8.76
N PHE A 91 -11.89 4.04 -7.56
CA PHE A 91 -10.51 3.95 -7.12
C PHE A 91 -9.64 3.04 -8.00
N ASP A 92 -10.25 2.02 -8.63
CA ASP A 92 -9.56 1.13 -9.59
C ASP A 92 -8.94 1.89 -10.77
N THR A 93 -9.55 3.00 -11.20
CA THR A 93 -9.00 3.83 -12.28
C THR A 93 -7.71 4.50 -11.83
N TRP A 94 -7.68 4.95 -10.58
CA TRP A 94 -6.49 5.53 -9.95
C TRP A 94 -5.38 4.50 -9.76
N LEU A 95 -5.73 3.25 -9.41
CA LEU A 95 -4.73 2.19 -9.22
C LEU A 95 -3.89 1.92 -10.47
N THR A 96 -4.44 2.11 -11.66
CA THR A 96 -3.69 1.98 -12.92
C THR A 96 -2.56 3.02 -12.99
N VAL A 97 -2.80 4.25 -12.54
CA VAL A 97 -1.79 5.32 -12.47
C VAL A 97 -0.74 5.00 -11.39
N VAL A 98 -1.19 4.46 -10.25
CA VAL A 98 -0.28 4.05 -9.16
C VAL A 98 0.64 2.92 -9.63
N ASP A 99 0.11 1.90 -10.30
CA ASP A 99 0.86 0.76 -10.84
C ASP A 99 2.00 1.19 -11.77
N MET A 100 1.79 2.22 -12.60
CA MET A 100 2.85 2.76 -13.48
C MET A 100 4.09 3.23 -12.71
N ASN A 101 3.93 3.57 -11.43
CA ASN A 101 4.98 4.07 -10.56
C ASN A 101 5.54 3.01 -9.60
N HIS A 102 5.06 1.76 -9.62
CA HIS A 102 5.43 0.74 -8.62
C HIS A 102 6.01 -0.56 -9.21
N GLY A 103 6.33 -0.58 -10.51
CA GLY A 103 7.06 -1.69 -11.15
C GLY A 103 6.26 -2.99 -11.17
N ALA A 104 6.80 -4.06 -10.58
CA ALA A 104 6.13 -5.36 -10.50
C ALA A 104 5.03 -5.44 -9.42
N ARG A 105 4.93 -4.43 -8.54
CA ARG A 105 3.90 -4.35 -7.51
C ARG A 105 2.56 -4.01 -8.13
N LYS A 106 1.53 -4.77 -7.75
CA LYS A 106 0.14 -4.59 -8.21
C LYS A 106 -0.74 -4.03 -7.12
N HIS A 107 -1.49 -2.99 -7.46
CA HIS A 107 -2.49 -2.41 -6.60
C HIS A 107 -3.86 -2.99 -6.91
N LEU A 108 -4.60 -3.32 -5.87
CA LEU A 108 -5.95 -3.88 -5.95
C LEU A 108 -6.84 -3.16 -4.91
N THR A 109 -8.15 -3.26 -5.08
CA THR A 109 -9.11 -2.78 -4.09
C THR A 109 -9.83 -3.94 -3.41
N ALA A 110 -10.29 -3.70 -2.18
CA ALA A 110 -11.24 -4.54 -1.49
C ALA A 110 -12.26 -3.68 -0.74
N PRO A 111 -13.53 -4.10 -0.63
CA PRO A 111 -14.57 -3.29 -0.01
C PRO A 111 -14.48 -3.25 1.53
N THR A 112 -13.77 -4.20 2.14
CA THR A 112 -13.61 -4.32 3.59
C THR A 112 -12.25 -4.94 3.94
N LEU A 113 -11.78 -4.71 5.16
CA LEU A 113 -10.54 -5.30 5.65
C LEU A 113 -10.54 -6.85 5.64
N PRO A 114 -11.61 -7.55 6.06
CA PRO A 114 -11.71 -9.00 5.88
C PRO A 114 -11.63 -9.46 4.42
N ALA A 115 -12.23 -8.70 3.49
CA ALA A 115 -12.15 -9.02 2.06
C ALA A 115 -10.72 -8.80 1.53
N ALA A 116 -10.00 -7.79 2.01
CA ALA A 116 -8.60 -7.59 1.68
C ALA A 116 -7.74 -8.75 2.16
N TYR A 117 -7.94 -9.22 3.40
CA TYR A 117 -7.23 -10.39 3.92
C TYR A 117 -7.49 -11.64 3.06
N ALA A 118 -8.76 -11.94 2.76
CA ALA A 118 -9.10 -13.09 1.92
C ALA A 118 -8.50 -12.99 0.50
N LEU A 119 -8.45 -11.78 -0.07
CA LEU A 119 -7.83 -11.54 -1.37
C LEU A 119 -6.33 -11.77 -1.32
N VAL A 120 -5.63 -11.23 -0.31
CA VAL A 120 -4.19 -11.46 -0.15
C VAL A 120 -3.88 -12.93 0.04
N ASP A 121 -4.63 -13.63 0.91
CA ASP A 121 -4.42 -15.05 1.17
C ASP A 121 -4.49 -15.87 -0.12
N LYS A 122 -5.45 -15.53 -1.01
CA LYS A 122 -5.55 -16.14 -2.34
C LYS A 122 -4.34 -15.83 -3.21
N LEU A 123 -3.91 -14.57 -3.28
CA LEU A 123 -2.80 -14.12 -4.14
C LEU A 123 -1.44 -14.67 -3.72
N THR A 124 -1.26 -14.99 -2.43
CA THR A 124 0.00 -15.51 -1.89
C THR A 124 0.06 -17.04 -1.82
N ALA A 125 -1.06 -17.72 -2.10
CA ALA A 125 -1.14 -19.18 -2.17
C ALA A 125 -0.85 -19.74 -3.58
N GLU A 126 -0.80 -18.88 -4.59
CA GLU A 126 -0.47 -19.18 -6.00
C GLU A 126 1.04 -19.05 -6.26
#